data_AF-A0A974S8S0-F1
#
_entry.id   AF-A0A974S8S0-F1
#
_cell.length_a   1.000
_cell.length_b   1.000
_cell.length_c   1.000
_cell.angle_alpha   90.00
_cell.angle_beta   90.00
_cell.angle_gamma   90.00
#
_symmetry.space_group_name_H-M   'P 1'
#
loop_
_entity.id
_entity.type
_entity.pdbx_description
1 polymer ?
#
loop_
_entity_poly.entity_id
_entity_poly.type
_entity_poly.pdbx_seq_one_letter_code
_entity_poly.pdbx_strand_id
1 'polypeptide(L)' 'MSRPDPAFWSGKRVLLTGHTGFKGSWAAIWLCAMGTKVTGLSLDPDQTPALFEQAGVGA' A
#
# COMPACT_ATOMS: atom_id res chain seq x y z
N MET A 1 -4.63 -22.32 -4.16
CA MET A 1 -4.09 -21.16 -3.43
C MET A 1 -5.26 -20.31 -2.95
N SER A 2 -5.36 -20.00 -1.65
CA SER A 2 -6.44 -19.16 -1.10
C SER A 2 -6.18 -17.69 -1.41
N ARG A 3 -7.23 -16.95 -1.80
CA ARG A 3 -7.15 -15.49 -1.97
C ARG A 3 -7.16 -14.80 -0.60
N PRO A 4 -6.57 -13.60 -0.47
CA PRO A 4 -6.72 -12.77 0.73
C PRO A 4 -8.21 -12.48 0.98
N ASP A 5 -8.64 -12.51 2.23
CA ASP A 5 -10.01 -12.20 2.64
C ASP A 5 -10.13 -10.70 2.99
N PRO A 6 -10.89 -9.89 2.22
CA PRO A 6 -11.10 -8.48 2.54
C PRO A 6 -11.75 -8.26 3.91
N ALA A 7 -12.60 -9.17 4.39
CA ALA A 7 -13.24 -9.05 5.69
C ALA A 7 -12.23 -9.13 6.84
N PHE A 8 -11.18 -9.95 6.68
CA PHE A 8 -10.08 -9.97 7.61
C PHE A 8 -9.34 -8.63 7.65
N TRP A 9 -9.07 -8.00 6.50
CA TRP A 9 -8.24 -6.78 6.44
C TRP A 9 -8.99 -5.49 6.78
N SER A 10 -10.29 -5.44 6.51
CA SER A 10 -11.13 -4.25 6.68
C SER A 10 -11.00 -3.64 8.09
N GLY A 11 -10.75 -2.33 8.15
CA GLY A 11 -10.67 -1.57 9.39
C GLY A 11 -9.39 -1.77 10.21
N LYS A 12 -8.50 -2.72 9.85
CA LYS A 12 -7.21 -2.91 10.53
C LYS A 12 -6.31 -1.70 10.31
N ARG A 13 -5.45 -1.43 11.31
CA ARG A 13 -4.37 -0.45 11.21
C ARG A 13 -3.09 -1.17 10.83
N VAL A 14 -2.46 -0.78 9.73
CA VAL A 14 -1.26 -1.44 9.21
C VAL A 14 -0.17 -0.41 8.99
N LEU A 15 0.98 -0.60 9.64
CA LEU A 15 2.21 0.12 9.31
C LEU A 15 2.90 -0.59 8.13
N LEU A 16 3.09 0.12 7.02
CA LEU A 16 3.76 -0.40 5.83
C LEU A 16 5.07 0.36 5.59
N THR A 17 6.20 -0.31 5.84
CA THR A 17 7.53 0.24 5.56
C THR A 17 7.93 0.02 4.09
N GLY A 18 8.62 0.98 3.48
CA GLY A 18 9.02 0.92 2.07
C GLY A 18 7.85 1.11 1.09
N HIS A 19 6.76 1.76 1.54
CA HIS A 19 5.51 1.88 0.79
C HIS A 19 5.63 2.67 -0.53
N THR A 20 6.66 3.50 -0.70
CA THR A 20 6.90 4.28 -1.93
C THR A 20 7.62 3.51 -3.03
N GLY A 21 8.26 2.36 -2.72
CA GLY A 21 8.91 1.52 -3.71
C GLY A 21 7.92 0.70 -4.55
N PHE A 22 8.37 0.04 -5.62
CA PHE A 22 7.48 -0.70 -6.53
C PHE A 22 6.59 -1.74 -5.83
N LYS A 23 7.19 -2.63 -5.02
CA LYS A 23 6.44 -3.66 -4.28
C LYS A 23 5.58 -3.07 -3.17
N GLY A 24 6.10 -2.05 -2.49
CA GLY A 24 5.37 -1.33 -1.44
C GLY A 24 4.12 -0.66 -1.98
N SER A 25 4.20 -0.07 -3.16
CA SER A 25 3.08 0.55 -3.86
C SER A 25 1.98 -0.46 -4.17
N TRP A 26 2.34 -1.62 -4.73
CA TRP A 26 1.37 -2.71 -4.97
C TRP A 26 0.71 -3.22 -3.69
N ALA A 27 1.50 -3.38 -2.62
CA ALA A 27 0.97 -3.77 -1.32
C ALA A 27 0.00 -2.70 -0.77
N ALA A 28 0.35 -1.41 -0.89
CA ALA A 28 -0.50 -0.30 -0.48
C ALA A 28 -1.84 -0.30 -1.26
N ILE A 29 -1.80 -0.47 -2.59
CA ILE A 29 -3.00 -0.56 -3.44
C ILE A 29 -3.93 -1.68 -2.94
N TRP A 30 -3.41 -2.88 -2.70
CA TRP A 30 -4.22 -4.00 -2.21
C TRP A 30 -4.78 -3.75 -0.82
N LEU A 31 -3.96 -3.27 0.12
CA LEU A 31 -4.41 -2.99 1.49
C LEU A 31 -5.50 -1.92 1.52
N CYS A 32 -5.33 -0.84 0.77
CA CYS A 32 -6.33 0.22 0.61
C CYS A 32 -7.61 -0.34 -0.02
N ALA A 33 -7.52 -1.14 -1.07
CA ALA A 33 -8.68 -1.78 -1.72
C ALA A 33 -9.46 -2.71 -0.78
N MET A 34 -8.81 -3.29 0.23
CA MET A 34 -9.46 -4.12 1.25
C MET A 34 -10.01 -3.32 2.44
N GLY A 35 -9.97 -1.99 2.41
CA GLY A 35 -10.51 -1.13 3.47
C GLY A 35 -9.61 -1.02 4.71
N THR A 36 -8.31 -1.26 4.54
CA THR A 36 -7.32 -1.13 5.62
C THR A 36 -6.98 0.34 5.87
N LYS A 37 -6.70 0.72 7.13
CA LYS A 37 -6.11 2.00 7.51
C LYS A 37 -4.58 1.88 7.47
N VAL A 38 -3.96 2.24 6.35
CA VAL A 38 -2.52 2.13 6.14
C VAL A 38 -1.80 3.38 6.64
N THR A 39 -0.72 3.21 7.38
CA THR A 39 0.27 4.25 7.70
C THR A 39 1.57 3.89 7.01
N GLY A 40 2.04 4.74 6.10
CA GLY A 40 3.26 4.53 5.34
C GLY A 40 4.50 5.07 6.06
N LEU A 41 5.62 4.35 5.99
CA LEU A 41 6.95 4.85 6.34
C LEU A 41 7.93 4.47 5.24
N SER A 42 8.65 5.42 4.64
CA SER A 42 9.60 5.14 3.57
C SER A 42 10.59 6.30 3.41
N LEU A 43 11.66 6.03 2.68
CA LEU A 43 12.40 7.09 2.01
C LEU A 43 11.60 7.60 0.80
N ASP A 44 12.06 8.70 0.21
CA ASP A 44 11.50 9.17 -1.06
C ASP A 44 11.65 8.10 -2.16
N PRO A 45 10.73 8.03 -3.14
CA PRO A 45 10.87 7.13 -4.28
C PRO A 45 12.19 7.35 -5.03
N ASP A 46 12.83 6.29 -5.50
CA ASP A 46 14.09 6.32 -6.25
C ASP A 46 13.90 6.29 -7.78
N GLN A 47 12.64 6.36 -8.26
CA GLN A 47 12.28 6.28 -9.68
C GLN A 47 11.26 7.36 -10.07
N THR A 48 11.37 7.84 -11.31
CA THR A 48 10.40 8.78 -11.92
C THR A 48 9.93 8.22 -13.27
N PRO A 49 8.63 7.94 -13.47
CA PRO A 49 7.54 8.06 -12.48
C PRO A 49 7.57 6.94 -11.43
N ALA A 50 7.22 7.27 -10.18
CA ALA A 50 7.04 6.27 -9.13
C ALA A 50 5.64 5.66 -9.20
N LEU A 51 5.51 4.33 -9.08
CA LEU A 51 4.19 3.67 -9.06
C LEU A 51 3.29 4.22 -7.95
N PHE A 52 3.87 4.54 -6.79
CA PHE A 52 3.14 5.09 -5.65
C PHE A 52 2.36 6.35 -6.01
N GLU A 53 3.00 7.27 -6.76
CA GLU A 53 2.39 8.52 -7.23
C GLU A 53 1.35 8.24 -8.32
N GLN A 54 1.71 7.40 -9.29
CA GLN A 54 0.81 7.05 -10.42
C GLN A 54 -0.49 6.38 -9.94
N ALA A 55 -0.41 5.58 -8.87
CA ALA A 55 -1.54 4.86 -8.32
C ALA A 55 -2.42 5.69 -7.38
N GLY A 56 -2.04 6.94 -7.05
CA GLY A 56 -2.84 7.83 -6.21
C GLY A 56 -3.10 7.28 -4.79
N VAL A 57 -2.19 6.46 -4.27
CA VAL A 57 -2.31 5.81 -2.95
C VAL A 57 -1.69 6.64 -1.81
N GLY A 58 -1.07 7.78 -2.12
CA GLY A 58 -0.69 8.80 -1.15
C GLY A 58 -1.88 9.71 -0.86
N ALA A 59 -2.23 9.87 0.41
CA ALA A 59 -3.14 10.89 0.91
C ALA A 59 -2.34 12.11 1.39
#